data_AF-A0A966E2A8-F1
#
_entry.id   AF-A0A966E2A8-F1
#
_cell.length_a   1.000
_cell.length_b   1.000
_cell.length_c   1.000
_cell.angle_alpha   90.00
_cell.angle_beta   90.00
_cell.angle_gamma   90.00
#
_symmetry.space_group_name_H-M   'P 1'
#
loop_
_entity.id
_entity.type
_entity.pdbx_description
1 polymer ?
#
loop_
_entity_poly.entity_id
_entity_poly.type
_entity_poly.pdbx_seq_one_letter_code
_entity_poly.pdbx_strand_id
1 'polypeptide(L)'
;YGDFQFAIDPLSDSFLNKGVFSCYQPVHDETVMPEGQKELQAEDWMRLLYLAHQEKSRAFENYSHYYLSTDGQYYWSDNHQLSEYLIDYHRQLDVQLGPSGCGTEMITELYVPRHRLVSFMDDVRADLRNSRANVVYGTIRFIERDDESFLPWARAPYACIIFNLHTAHSPAALEKTAADFRRLIDRAIRHGGSYYLTYHRWASRQQVQTCYPEFPRFLALKKHYDPGGRFQSEWYRHYESMFADAVNPGDSLNTITTTCEPGSGRPVDGRGPTYRTPTTAPCARRHR
;
A
#
# COMPACT_ATOMS: atom_id res chain seq x y z
N TYR A 1 -11.35 11.80 0.33
CA TYR A 1 -10.61 10.72 1.00
C TYR A 1 -11.47 9.49 1.02
N GLY A 2 -10.88 8.31 0.82
CA GLY A 2 -11.63 7.07 0.85
C GLY A 2 -10.80 5.87 0.40
N ASP A 3 -11.35 4.69 0.67
CA ASP A 3 -10.76 3.41 0.32
C ASP A 3 -11.86 2.44 -0.15
N PHE A 4 -11.49 1.49 -1.00
CA PHE A 4 -12.37 0.44 -1.50
C PHE A 4 -11.78 -0.91 -1.11
N GLN A 5 -12.33 -1.52 -0.06
CA GLN A 5 -11.92 -2.85 0.35
C GLN A 5 -12.67 -3.90 -0.46
N PHE A 6 -11.93 -4.77 -1.16
CA PHE A 6 -12.49 -5.77 -2.06
C PHE A 6 -12.58 -7.16 -1.41
N ALA A 7 -13.48 -8.00 -1.91
CA ALA A 7 -13.62 -9.37 -1.47
C ALA A 7 -12.39 -10.21 -1.85
N ILE A 8 -11.93 -11.05 -0.91
CA ILE A 8 -10.65 -11.76 -0.97
C ILE A 8 -10.79 -13.27 -1.19
N ASP A 9 -12.01 -13.81 -1.30
CA ASP A 9 -12.24 -15.25 -1.46
C ASP A 9 -12.02 -15.68 -2.92
N PRO A 10 -10.95 -16.45 -3.25
CA PRO A 10 -10.67 -16.83 -4.63
C PRO A 10 -11.71 -17.79 -5.23
N LEU A 11 -12.51 -18.47 -4.41
CA LEU A 11 -13.56 -19.39 -4.86
C LEU A 11 -14.88 -18.67 -5.17
N SER A 12 -15.03 -17.42 -4.71
CA SER A 12 -16.22 -16.61 -4.94
C SER A 12 -16.14 -15.89 -6.29
N ASP A 13 -17.28 -15.72 -6.96
CA ASP A 13 -17.41 -14.85 -8.12
C ASP A 13 -17.15 -13.38 -7.78
N SER A 14 -17.24 -13.00 -6.49
CA SER A 14 -16.97 -11.66 -5.99
C SER A 14 -15.46 -11.33 -5.84
N PHE A 15 -14.57 -12.31 -6.04
CA PHE A 15 -13.14 -12.15 -5.81
C PHE A 15 -12.57 -10.96 -6.60
N LEU A 16 -12.00 -9.97 -5.89
CA LEU A 16 -11.37 -8.78 -6.46
C LEU A 16 -12.24 -7.91 -7.38
N ASN A 17 -13.54 -8.18 -7.51
CA ASN A 17 -14.44 -7.42 -8.39
C ASN A 17 -15.64 -6.80 -7.65
N LYS A 18 -15.84 -7.16 -6.37
CA LYS A 18 -16.84 -6.58 -5.48
C LYS A 18 -16.14 -6.10 -4.21
N GLY A 19 -16.65 -5.02 -3.64
CA GLY A 19 -16.08 -4.42 -2.43
C GLY A 19 -17.03 -3.44 -1.78
N VAL A 20 -16.57 -2.84 -0.69
CA VAL A 20 -17.24 -1.72 -0.03
C VAL A 20 -16.36 -0.49 -0.20
N PHE A 21 -16.93 0.55 -0.80
CA PHE A 21 -16.31 1.86 -0.85
C PHE A 21 -16.61 2.59 0.46
N SER A 22 -15.62 3.25 1.03
CA SER A 22 -15.79 4.16 2.16
C SER A 22 -15.20 5.49 1.74
N CYS A 23 -16.00 6.54 1.69
CA CYS A 23 -15.53 7.90 1.41
C CYS A 23 -16.04 8.88 2.46
N TYR A 24 -15.36 10.02 2.57
CA TYR A 24 -15.62 10.99 3.63
C TYR A 24 -15.79 12.37 3.02
N GLN A 25 -16.81 13.06 3.50
CA GLN A 25 -17.09 14.45 3.18
C GLN A 25 -16.94 15.30 4.45
N PRO A 26 -16.20 16.43 4.41
CA PRO A 26 -16.18 17.38 5.52
C PRO A 26 -17.59 17.88 5.85
N VAL A 27 -17.87 18.11 7.12
CA VAL A 27 -19.09 18.77 7.57
C VAL A 27 -18.77 20.11 8.22
N HIS A 28 -19.81 20.91 8.52
CA HIS A 28 -19.61 22.22 9.15
C HIS A 28 -18.93 22.07 10.52
N ASP A 29 -18.04 22.99 10.87
CA ASP A 29 -17.27 22.95 12.12
C ASP A 29 -18.17 22.96 13.38
N GLU A 30 -19.36 23.54 13.28
CA GLU A 30 -20.37 23.57 14.36
C GLU A 30 -21.18 22.27 14.49
N THR A 31 -20.90 21.25 13.67
CA THR A 31 -21.62 19.97 13.72
C THR A 31 -21.30 19.26 15.03
N VAL A 32 -22.33 19.04 15.85
CA VAL A 32 -22.21 18.29 17.11
C VAL A 32 -22.02 16.80 16.80
N MET A 33 -20.99 16.19 17.41
CA MET A 33 -20.74 14.75 17.28
C MET A 33 -21.83 13.95 18.00
N PRO A 34 -22.59 13.08 17.31
CA PRO A 34 -23.60 12.28 17.98
C PRO A 34 -22.94 11.18 18.83
N GLU A 35 -23.54 10.86 19.97
CA GLU A 35 -23.13 9.73 20.83
C GLU A 35 -23.46 8.37 20.19
N GLY A 36 -22.84 7.30 20.69
CA GLY A 36 -23.17 5.92 20.29
C GLY A 36 -22.73 5.56 18.88
N GLN A 37 -21.66 6.19 18.38
CA GLN A 37 -21.05 5.79 17.12
C GLN A 37 -20.56 4.34 17.18
N LYS A 38 -20.70 3.63 16.05
CA LYS A 38 -20.32 2.23 15.97
C LYS A 38 -18.82 2.14 15.74
N GLU A 39 -18.17 1.24 16.46
CA GLU A 39 -16.75 0.98 16.33
C GLU A 39 -16.48 -0.52 16.48
N LEU A 40 -15.66 -1.09 15.59
CA LEU A 40 -15.19 -2.47 15.73
C LEU A 40 -14.21 -2.53 16.88
N GLN A 41 -14.48 -3.38 17.86
CA GLN A 41 -13.59 -3.60 18.98
C GLN A 41 -12.49 -4.60 18.61
N ALA A 42 -11.46 -4.71 19.46
CA ALA A 42 -10.34 -5.64 19.24
C ALA A 42 -10.80 -7.09 18.97
N GLU A 43 -11.85 -7.54 19.65
CA GLU A 43 -12.44 -8.88 19.49
C GLU A 43 -13.10 -9.06 18.11
N ASP A 44 -13.78 -8.02 17.61
CA ASP A 44 -14.38 -8.04 16.27
C ASP A 44 -13.29 -8.11 15.20
N TRP A 45 -12.21 -7.35 15.36
CA TRP A 45 -11.05 -7.39 14.48
C TRP A 45 -10.37 -8.76 14.49
N MET A 46 -10.14 -9.35 15.67
CA MET A 46 -9.60 -10.70 15.79
C MET A 46 -10.48 -11.74 15.08
N ARG A 47 -11.81 -11.61 15.20
CA ARG A 47 -12.76 -12.48 14.51
C ARG A 47 -12.69 -12.31 12.99
N LEU A 48 -12.62 -11.08 12.49
CA LEU A 48 -12.48 -10.82 11.06
C LEU A 48 -11.16 -11.38 10.52
N LEU A 49 -10.05 -11.25 11.27
CA LEU A 49 -8.76 -11.84 10.92
C LEU A 49 -8.85 -13.38 10.84
N TYR A 50 -9.43 -14.03 11.84
CA TYR A 50 -9.65 -15.48 11.79
C TYR A 50 -10.46 -15.91 10.55
N LEU A 51 -11.58 -15.23 10.29
CA LEU A 51 -12.42 -15.52 9.13
C LEU A 51 -11.68 -15.25 7.81
N ALA A 52 -10.81 -14.23 7.74
CA ALA A 52 -10.02 -13.94 6.56
C ALA A 52 -9.04 -15.07 6.19
N HIS A 53 -8.68 -15.95 7.13
CA HIS A 53 -7.87 -17.13 6.86
C HIS A 53 -8.70 -18.36 6.51
N GLN A 54 -9.83 -18.59 7.19
CA GLN A 54 -10.59 -19.85 7.09
C GLN A 54 -11.87 -19.75 6.25
N GLU A 55 -12.58 -18.63 6.33
CA GLU A 55 -13.94 -18.45 5.80
C GLU A 55 -14.07 -17.07 5.11
N LYS A 56 -13.25 -16.85 4.08
CA LYS A 56 -13.08 -15.54 3.41
C LYS A 56 -14.38 -14.90 2.94
N SER A 57 -15.33 -15.67 2.41
CA SER A 57 -16.67 -15.15 2.06
C SER A 57 -17.43 -14.61 3.27
N ARG A 58 -17.41 -15.30 4.41
CA ARG A 58 -18.03 -14.83 5.66
C ARG A 58 -17.30 -13.64 6.25
N ALA A 59 -15.96 -13.58 6.11
CA ALA A 59 -15.18 -12.41 6.50
C ALA A 59 -15.68 -11.17 5.76
N PHE A 60 -15.83 -11.26 4.44
CA PHE A 60 -16.32 -10.16 3.61
C PHE A 60 -17.78 -9.82 3.90
N GLU A 61 -18.65 -10.80 4.14
CA GLU A 61 -20.04 -10.57 4.53
C GLU A 61 -20.13 -9.79 5.85
N ASN A 62 -19.42 -10.24 6.90
CA ASN A 62 -19.40 -9.58 8.20
C ASN A 62 -18.82 -8.15 8.09
N TYR A 63 -17.68 -8.01 7.40
CA TYR A 63 -17.07 -6.72 7.16
C TYR A 63 -18.04 -5.79 6.42
N SER A 64 -18.59 -6.24 5.29
CA SER A 64 -19.47 -5.40 4.46
C SER A 64 -20.75 -5.01 5.17
N HIS A 65 -21.39 -5.93 5.90
CA HIS A 65 -22.56 -5.64 6.70
C HIS A 65 -22.27 -4.58 7.77
N TYR A 66 -21.19 -4.76 8.54
CA TYR A 66 -20.80 -3.77 9.56
C TYR A 66 -20.55 -2.42 8.90
N TYR A 67 -19.71 -2.40 7.86
CA TYR A 67 -19.30 -1.18 7.18
C TYR A 67 -20.55 -0.48 6.62
N LEU A 68 -21.39 -1.11 5.81
CA LEU A 68 -22.65 -0.51 5.33
C LEU A 68 -23.57 0.02 6.46
N SER A 69 -23.61 -0.63 7.62
CA SER A 69 -24.41 -0.17 8.77
C SER A 69 -23.90 1.12 9.45
N THR A 70 -22.76 1.64 9.01
CA THR A 70 -22.15 2.91 9.46
C THR A 70 -22.21 3.99 8.39
N ASP A 71 -22.99 3.81 7.32
CA ASP A 71 -23.24 4.89 6.36
C ASP A 71 -23.88 6.11 7.06
N GLY A 72 -23.42 7.31 6.68
CA GLY A 72 -23.86 8.57 7.26
C GLY A 72 -23.30 8.90 8.64
N GLN A 73 -22.48 8.03 9.21
CA GLN A 73 -21.81 8.23 10.50
C GLN A 73 -20.79 9.36 10.46
N TYR A 74 -20.68 10.09 11.58
CA TYR A 74 -19.70 11.16 11.76
C TYR A 74 -18.44 10.62 12.43
N TYR A 75 -17.29 11.13 12.01
CA TYR A 75 -15.98 10.82 12.55
C TYR A 75 -15.20 12.09 12.79
N TRP A 76 -14.42 12.13 13.87
CA TRP A 76 -13.44 13.20 14.08
C TRP A 76 -12.29 13.04 13.09
N SER A 77 -11.88 14.13 12.43
CA SER A 77 -10.84 14.06 11.40
C SER A 77 -9.47 13.61 11.93
N ASP A 78 -9.16 13.91 13.18
CA ASP A 78 -7.92 13.50 13.87
C ASP A 78 -7.96 12.02 14.28
N ASN A 79 -9.04 11.56 14.93
CA ASN A 79 -9.16 10.18 15.40
C ASN A 79 -9.48 9.19 14.28
N HIS A 80 -10.10 9.63 13.18
CA HIS A 80 -10.48 8.73 12.11
C HIS A 80 -9.29 8.06 11.41
N GLN A 81 -8.09 8.64 11.51
CA GLN A 81 -6.85 8.03 10.99
C GLN A 81 -6.23 7.02 11.95
N LEU A 82 -6.73 6.96 13.20
CA LEU A 82 -6.31 5.96 14.16
C LEU A 82 -7.01 4.63 13.85
N SER A 83 -6.28 3.54 14.02
CA SER A 83 -6.79 2.19 13.88
C SER A 83 -6.38 1.39 15.11
N GLU A 84 -7.21 0.42 15.48
CA GLU A 84 -6.85 -0.58 16.47
C GLU A 84 -5.57 -1.30 16.02
N TYR A 85 -4.56 -1.35 16.90
CA TYR A 85 -3.31 -2.06 16.65
C TYR A 85 -3.23 -3.28 17.57
N LEU A 86 -3.53 -4.44 17.00
CA LEU A 86 -3.52 -5.70 17.73
C LEU A 86 -2.08 -6.22 17.86
N ILE A 87 -1.44 -5.90 18.98
CA ILE A 87 -0.11 -6.41 19.32
C ILE A 87 -0.08 -7.93 19.28
N ASP A 88 0.91 -8.49 18.58
CA ASP A 88 1.18 -9.93 18.51
C ASP A 88 -0.06 -10.79 18.18
N TYR A 89 -1.02 -10.28 17.38
CA TYR A 89 -2.28 -10.97 17.10
C TYR A 89 -2.10 -12.38 16.52
N HIS A 90 -1.01 -12.61 15.78
CA HIS A 90 -0.65 -13.92 15.28
C HIS A 90 -0.44 -14.96 16.38
N ARG A 91 0.01 -14.59 17.59
CA ARG A 91 0.12 -15.57 18.69
C ARG A 91 -1.22 -16.20 19.04
N GLN A 92 -2.30 -15.40 19.02
CA GLN A 92 -3.65 -15.89 19.29
C GLN A 92 -4.23 -16.58 18.06
N LEU A 93 -4.01 -16.00 16.88
CA LEU A 93 -4.52 -16.52 15.62
C LEU A 93 -3.93 -17.89 15.29
N ASP A 94 -2.61 -18.07 15.45
CA ASP A 94 -1.89 -19.32 15.21
C ASP A 94 -2.42 -20.47 16.09
N VAL A 95 -2.80 -20.20 17.33
CA VAL A 95 -3.44 -21.19 18.22
C VAL A 95 -4.77 -21.67 17.64
N GLN A 96 -5.57 -20.77 17.05
CA GLN A 96 -6.87 -21.10 16.47
C GLN A 96 -6.76 -21.74 15.09
N LEU A 97 -5.79 -21.32 14.27
CA LEU A 97 -5.61 -21.84 12.91
C LEU A 97 -4.79 -23.15 12.87
N GLY A 98 -4.01 -23.43 13.91
CA GLY A 98 -3.07 -24.55 13.93
C GLY A 98 -1.87 -24.36 13.00
N PRO A 99 -1.02 -25.39 12.83
CA PRO A 99 0.28 -25.27 12.15
C PRO A 99 0.22 -24.75 10.70
N SER A 100 -0.88 -25.00 10.00
CA SER A 100 -1.08 -24.57 8.60
C SER A 100 -1.42 -23.09 8.46
N GLY A 101 -1.81 -22.41 9.53
CA GLY A 101 -2.08 -20.97 9.55
C GLY A 101 -0.99 -20.13 10.21
N CYS A 102 0.08 -20.77 10.71
CA CYS A 102 1.22 -20.07 11.26
C CYS A 102 2.00 -19.35 10.17
N GLY A 103 2.25 -18.05 10.37
CA GLY A 103 2.99 -17.24 9.41
C GLY A 103 2.86 -15.76 9.74
N THR A 104 3.10 -14.93 8.73
CA THR A 104 2.94 -13.48 8.82
C THR A 104 2.26 -12.95 7.57
N GLU A 105 1.53 -11.86 7.73
CA GLU A 105 0.96 -11.14 6.60
C GLU A 105 1.98 -10.22 5.98
N MET A 106 2.34 -10.50 4.72
CA MET A 106 3.27 -9.68 3.95
C MET A 106 2.48 -8.73 3.06
N ILE A 107 2.80 -7.45 3.12
CA ILE A 107 2.11 -6.38 2.39
C ILE A 107 2.86 -6.03 1.10
N THR A 108 2.11 -5.65 0.07
CA THR A 108 2.61 -4.90 -1.09
C THR A 108 1.61 -3.82 -1.46
N GLU A 109 2.10 -2.78 -2.13
CA GLU A 109 1.27 -1.76 -2.78
C GLU A 109 1.66 -1.66 -4.25
N LEU A 110 0.66 -1.65 -5.12
CA LEU A 110 0.80 -1.63 -6.57
C LEU A 110 0.07 -0.42 -7.11
N TYR A 111 0.67 0.24 -8.09
CA TYR A 111 0.15 1.48 -8.66
C TYR A 111 -0.15 1.29 -10.12
N VAL A 112 -1.33 1.72 -10.59
CA VAL A 112 -1.68 1.74 -12.01
C VAL A 112 -2.43 3.03 -12.37
N PRO A 113 -2.35 3.51 -13.62
CA PRO A 113 -3.23 4.58 -14.10
C PRO A 113 -4.69 4.26 -13.78
N ARG A 114 -5.45 5.25 -13.27
CA ARG A 114 -6.83 5.03 -12.79
C ARG A 114 -7.72 4.33 -13.83
N HIS A 115 -7.58 4.68 -15.11
CA HIS A 115 -8.34 4.07 -16.22
C HIS A 115 -7.97 2.60 -16.52
N ARG A 116 -6.86 2.09 -15.99
CA ARG A 116 -6.41 0.69 -16.10
C ARG A 116 -6.83 -0.19 -14.93
N LEU A 117 -7.42 0.39 -13.88
CA LEU A 117 -7.71 -0.32 -12.63
C LEU A 117 -8.49 -1.61 -12.86
N VAL A 118 -9.62 -1.56 -13.57
CA VAL A 118 -10.48 -2.74 -13.78
C VAL A 118 -9.72 -3.85 -14.50
N SER A 119 -9.05 -3.53 -15.62
CA SER A 119 -8.27 -4.52 -16.37
C SER A 119 -7.11 -5.10 -15.57
N PHE A 120 -6.49 -4.30 -14.70
CA PHE A 120 -5.44 -4.77 -13.80
C PHE A 120 -6.00 -5.75 -12.75
N MET A 121 -7.12 -5.42 -12.12
CA MET A 121 -7.76 -6.30 -11.12
C MET A 121 -8.22 -7.61 -11.74
N ASP A 122 -8.72 -7.60 -12.98
CA ASP A 122 -9.10 -8.82 -13.71
C ASP A 122 -7.92 -9.76 -13.97
N ASP A 123 -6.78 -9.21 -14.40
CA ASP A 123 -5.54 -9.96 -14.62
C ASP A 123 -5.00 -10.55 -13.31
N VAL A 124 -4.95 -9.73 -12.25
CA VAL A 124 -4.48 -10.13 -10.92
C VAL A 124 -5.39 -11.21 -10.33
N ARG A 125 -6.70 -11.11 -10.52
CA ARG A 125 -7.67 -12.14 -10.11
C ARG A 125 -7.35 -13.50 -10.73
N ALA A 126 -7.07 -13.53 -12.03
CA ALA A 126 -6.70 -14.76 -12.71
C ALA A 126 -5.39 -15.33 -12.16
N ASP A 127 -4.38 -14.48 -11.98
CA ASP A 127 -3.06 -14.89 -11.47
C ASP A 127 -3.12 -15.45 -10.05
N LEU A 128 -3.81 -14.79 -9.13
CA LEU A 128 -3.90 -15.21 -7.72
C LEU A 128 -4.73 -16.49 -7.54
N ARG A 129 -5.76 -16.69 -8.38
CA ARG A 129 -6.48 -17.98 -8.46
C ARG A 129 -5.55 -19.10 -8.94
N ASN A 130 -4.81 -18.84 -10.02
CA ASN A 130 -3.91 -19.84 -10.62
C ASN A 130 -2.77 -20.23 -9.67
N SER A 131 -2.16 -19.27 -8.99
CA SER A 131 -1.05 -19.53 -8.05
C SER A 131 -1.52 -19.96 -6.67
N ARG A 132 -2.83 -19.94 -6.40
CA ARG A 132 -3.43 -20.19 -5.08
C ARG A 132 -2.76 -19.32 -4.00
N ALA A 133 -2.56 -18.05 -4.31
CA ALA A 133 -2.05 -17.09 -3.33
C ALA A 133 -3.09 -16.86 -2.23
N ASN A 134 -2.64 -16.82 -0.97
CA ASN A 134 -3.53 -16.64 0.17
C ASN A 134 -3.69 -15.14 0.49
N VAL A 135 -4.63 -14.46 -0.18
CA VAL A 135 -4.94 -13.04 0.06
C VAL A 135 -5.75 -12.90 1.34
N VAL A 136 -5.24 -12.21 2.36
CA VAL A 136 -5.94 -12.00 3.65
C VAL A 136 -6.59 -10.63 3.76
N TYR A 137 -6.10 -9.66 2.98
CA TYR A 137 -6.60 -8.30 2.99
C TYR A 137 -6.22 -7.61 1.68
N GLY A 138 -7.05 -6.66 1.25
CA GLY A 138 -6.64 -5.71 0.23
C GLY A 138 -7.65 -4.57 0.08
N THR A 139 -7.15 -3.40 -0.29
CA THR A 139 -7.94 -2.19 -0.49
C THR A 139 -7.38 -1.36 -1.64
N ILE A 140 -8.22 -0.51 -2.20
CA ILE A 140 -7.84 0.43 -3.27
C ILE A 140 -7.99 1.85 -2.74
N ARG A 141 -6.98 2.68 -2.97
CA ARG A 141 -7.01 4.12 -2.71
C ARG A 141 -6.60 4.88 -3.97
N PHE A 142 -7.05 6.13 -4.10
CA PHE A 142 -6.54 7.01 -5.16
C PHE A 142 -5.50 7.94 -4.57
N ILE A 143 -4.40 8.07 -5.31
CA ILE A 143 -3.27 8.93 -4.97
C ILE A 143 -3.04 9.90 -6.11
N GLU A 144 -2.60 11.11 -5.76
CA GLU A 144 -2.14 12.10 -6.72
C GLU A 144 -0.65 11.88 -7.02
N ARG A 145 -0.16 12.61 -8.02
CA ARG A 145 1.25 12.59 -8.39
C ARG A 145 2.12 13.13 -7.24
N ASP A 146 3.25 12.45 -6.99
CA ASP A 146 4.32 12.89 -6.10
C ASP A 146 5.32 13.73 -6.90
N ASP A 147 5.39 15.02 -6.58
CA ASP A 147 6.31 15.99 -7.17
C ASP A 147 7.45 16.40 -6.21
N GLU A 148 7.58 15.73 -5.07
CA GLU A 148 8.53 16.08 -4.00
C GLU A 148 9.68 15.07 -3.91
N SER A 149 9.39 13.78 -3.96
CA SER A 149 10.39 12.74 -3.72
C SER A 149 11.34 12.56 -4.90
N PHE A 150 12.63 12.32 -4.63
CA PHE A 150 13.61 11.94 -5.67
C PHE A 150 13.27 10.61 -6.35
N LEU A 151 12.74 9.65 -5.58
CA LEU A 151 12.18 8.39 -6.09
C LEU A 151 10.66 8.43 -5.93
N PRO A 152 9.93 9.11 -6.83
CA PRO A 152 8.49 9.26 -6.69
C PRO A 152 7.81 7.91 -6.84
N TRP A 153 7.06 7.50 -5.82
CA TRP A 153 6.25 6.30 -5.85
C TRP A 153 5.03 6.47 -6.78
N ALA A 154 4.51 7.69 -6.90
CA ALA A 154 3.40 8.04 -7.80
C ALA A 154 3.81 9.06 -8.87
N ARG A 155 4.19 8.59 -10.06
CA ARG A 155 4.59 9.45 -11.20
C ARG A 155 3.41 10.15 -11.91
N ALA A 156 2.20 9.76 -11.59
CA ALA A 156 0.94 10.27 -12.14
C ALA A 156 -0.20 9.99 -11.15
N PRO A 157 -1.40 10.55 -11.35
CA PRO A 157 -2.58 10.13 -10.60
C PRO A 157 -2.84 8.63 -10.79
N TYR A 158 -2.75 7.87 -9.71
CA TYR A 158 -2.84 6.41 -9.73
C TYR A 158 -3.98 5.90 -8.88
N ALA A 159 -4.44 4.70 -9.23
CA ALA A 159 -5.03 3.79 -8.27
C ALA A 159 -3.89 3.04 -7.57
N CYS A 160 -3.90 3.07 -6.24
CA CYS A 160 -3.05 2.30 -5.34
C CYS A 160 -3.83 1.10 -4.85
N ILE A 161 -3.33 -0.10 -5.11
CA ILE A 161 -3.93 -1.37 -4.72
C ILE A 161 -3.01 -2.03 -3.70
N ILE A 162 -3.53 -2.27 -2.51
CA ILE A 162 -2.83 -2.95 -1.43
C ILE A 162 -3.22 -4.42 -1.44
N PHE A 163 -2.24 -5.31 -1.30
CA PHE A 163 -2.48 -6.72 -1.02
C PHE A 163 -1.67 -7.16 0.19
N ASN A 164 -2.31 -7.88 1.10
CA ASN A 164 -1.62 -8.67 2.11
C ASN A 164 -1.76 -10.15 1.75
N LEU A 165 -0.62 -10.83 1.62
CA LEU A 165 -0.55 -12.26 1.40
C LEU A 165 -0.05 -12.96 2.67
N HIS A 166 -0.76 -14.00 3.08
CA HIS A 166 -0.30 -14.86 4.16
C HIS A 166 0.93 -15.64 3.74
N THR A 167 1.99 -15.48 4.54
CA THR A 167 3.32 -16.01 4.26
C THR A 167 3.75 -16.91 5.40
N ALA A 168 3.68 -18.22 5.19
CA ALA A 168 4.33 -19.18 6.07
C ALA A 168 5.85 -19.09 5.94
N HIS A 169 6.59 -19.46 6.99
CA HIS A 169 8.04 -19.24 7.08
C HIS A 169 8.89 -20.44 6.64
N SER A 170 8.29 -21.43 5.97
CA SER A 170 9.09 -22.48 5.34
C SER A 170 9.81 -21.92 4.10
N PRO A 171 11.01 -22.42 3.74
CA PRO A 171 11.72 -21.94 2.56
C PRO A 171 10.90 -21.99 1.27
N ALA A 172 10.09 -23.05 1.08
CA ALA A 172 9.22 -23.19 -0.07
C ALA A 172 8.06 -22.17 -0.08
N ALA A 173 7.48 -21.88 1.08
CA ALA A 173 6.42 -20.88 1.20
C ALA A 173 6.95 -19.46 0.97
N LEU A 174 8.15 -19.13 1.48
CA LEU A 174 8.83 -17.87 1.23
C LEU A 174 9.11 -17.67 -0.27
N GLU A 175 9.65 -18.69 -0.96
CA GLU A 175 9.92 -18.59 -2.40
C GLU A 175 8.63 -18.46 -3.21
N LYS A 176 7.58 -19.22 -2.87
CA LYS A 176 6.27 -19.09 -3.51
C LYS A 176 5.71 -17.67 -3.36
N THR A 177 5.72 -17.14 -2.14
CA THR A 177 5.21 -15.80 -1.86
C THR A 177 6.02 -14.73 -2.60
N ALA A 178 7.35 -14.86 -2.62
CA ALA A 178 8.23 -14.00 -3.41
C ALA A 178 7.90 -14.04 -4.91
N ALA A 179 7.60 -15.23 -5.46
CA ALA A 179 7.19 -15.38 -6.85
C ALA A 179 5.80 -14.76 -7.13
N ASP A 180 4.86 -14.89 -6.20
CA ASP A 180 3.54 -14.26 -6.30
C ASP A 180 3.65 -12.72 -6.30
N PHE A 181 4.47 -12.13 -5.42
CA PHE A 181 4.70 -10.68 -5.42
C PHE A 181 5.44 -10.20 -6.68
N ARG A 182 6.43 -10.94 -7.17
CA ARG A 182 7.08 -10.63 -8.46
C ARG A 182 6.06 -10.61 -9.60
N ARG A 183 5.15 -11.58 -9.66
CA ARG A 183 4.08 -11.63 -10.66
C ARG A 183 3.12 -10.43 -10.56
N LEU A 184 2.75 -10.05 -9.34
CA LEU A 184 1.93 -8.86 -9.09
C LEU A 184 2.60 -7.57 -9.60
N ILE A 185 3.91 -7.42 -9.35
CA ILE A 185 4.69 -6.29 -9.88
C ILE A 185 4.74 -6.32 -11.41
N ASP A 186 4.92 -7.49 -12.03
CA ASP A 186 4.90 -7.61 -13.50
C ASP A 186 3.55 -7.18 -14.09
N ARG A 187 2.43 -7.48 -13.40
CA ARG A 187 1.10 -6.98 -13.80
C ARG A 187 1.00 -5.48 -13.68
N ALA A 188 1.46 -4.89 -12.59
CA ALA A 188 1.45 -3.44 -12.43
C ALA A 188 2.26 -2.77 -13.56
N ILE A 189 3.47 -3.26 -13.84
CA ILE A 189 4.33 -2.79 -14.95
C ILE A 189 3.60 -2.90 -16.29
N ARG A 190 2.97 -4.05 -16.60
CA ARG A 190 2.24 -4.26 -17.86
C ARG A 190 1.11 -3.25 -18.07
N HIS A 191 0.47 -2.81 -16.99
CA HIS A 191 -0.58 -1.79 -17.01
C HIS A 191 -0.05 -0.35 -16.95
N GLY A 192 1.26 -0.14 -17.17
CA GLY A 192 1.90 1.18 -17.16
C GLY A 192 2.11 1.74 -15.76
N GLY A 193 2.17 0.85 -14.77
CA GLY A 193 2.18 1.14 -13.35
C GLY A 193 3.56 1.08 -12.67
N SER A 194 3.53 0.90 -11.36
CA SER A 194 4.68 0.76 -10.46
C SER A 194 4.29 -0.01 -9.19
N TYR A 195 5.16 -0.06 -8.19
CA TYR A 195 4.91 -0.66 -6.86
C TYR A 195 5.59 0.16 -5.77
N TYR A 196 5.24 -0.06 -4.49
CA TYR A 196 5.93 0.56 -3.36
C TYR A 196 7.20 -0.19 -2.96
N LEU A 197 8.27 0.57 -2.86
CA LEU A 197 9.64 0.07 -2.86
C LEU A 197 10.12 -0.63 -1.58
N THR A 198 9.49 -0.38 -0.42
CA THR A 198 10.11 -0.67 0.88
C THR A 198 9.49 -1.83 1.68
N TYR A 199 8.33 -2.36 1.29
CA TYR A 199 7.66 -3.42 2.07
C TYR A 199 8.37 -4.78 2.05
N HIS A 200 8.97 -5.15 0.91
CA HIS A 200 9.74 -6.39 0.77
C HIS A 200 10.87 -6.23 -0.25
N ARG A 201 11.79 -7.20 -0.31
CA ARG A 201 13.00 -7.15 -1.16
C ARG A 201 12.97 -8.11 -2.34
N TRP A 202 11.79 -8.62 -2.68
CA TRP A 202 11.63 -9.65 -3.73
C TRP A 202 11.54 -9.12 -5.15
N ALA A 203 11.41 -7.80 -5.34
CA ALA A 203 11.43 -7.22 -6.68
C ALA A 203 12.76 -7.54 -7.37
N SER A 204 12.71 -7.98 -8.63
CA SER A 204 13.92 -8.20 -9.40
C SER A 204 14.59 -6.86 -9.75
N ARG A 205 15.88 -6.88 -10.05
CA ARG A 205 16.61 -5.69 -10.51
C ARG A 205 15.91 -5.00 -11.68
N GLN A 206 15.43 -5.79 -12.65
CA GLN A 206 14.70 -5.27 -13.82
C GLN A 206 13.37 -4.60 -13.42
N GLN A 207 12.63 -5.19 -12.49
CA GLN A 207 11.39 -4.60 -11.97
C GLN A 207 11.68 -3.27 -11.26
N VAL A 208 12.72 -3.21 -10.44
CA VAL A 208 13.16 -1.99 -9.75
C VAL A 208 13.52 -0.91 -10.78
N GLN A 209 14.33 -1.22 -11.79
CA GLN A 209 14.73 -0.25 -12.82
C GLN A 209 13.55 0.24 -13.67
N THR A 210 12.59 -0.64 -13.95
CA THR A 210 11.39 -0.27 -14.74
C THR A 210 10.49 0.69 -13.96
N CYS A 211 10.30 0.42 -12.67
CA CYS A 211 9.47 1.20 -11.77
C CYS A 211 10.15 2.50 -11.32
N TYR A 212 11.48 2.43 -11.12
CA TYR A 212 12.34 3.49 -10.58
C TYR A 212 13.61 3.64 -11.44
N PRO A 213 13.53 4.30 -12.62
CA PRO A 213 14.68 4.44 -13.51
C PRO A 213 15.83 5.26 -12.91
N GLU A 214 15.55 6.20 -12.01
CA GLU A 214 16.55 7.03 -11.31
C GLU A 214 17.25 6.29 -10.15
N PHE A 215 16.92 5.02 -9.91
CA PHE A 215 17.44 4.27 -8.77
C PHE A 215 18.97 4.14 -8.72
N PRO A 216 19.70 3.88 -9.84
CA PRO A 216 21.16 3.91 -9.83
C PRO A 216 21.73 5.28 -9.46
N ARG A 217 21.10 6.36 -9.94
CA ARG A 217 21.50 7.73 -9.61
C ARG A 217 21.26 8.04 -8.13
N PHE A 218 20.16 7.55 -7.56
CA PHE A 218 19.93 7.63 -6.12
C PHE A 218 21.08 6.99 -5.32
N LEU A 219 21.54 5.79 -5.69
CA LEU A 219 22.67 5.13 -5.02
C LEU A 219 23.98 5.94 -5.17
N ALA A 220 24.25 6.48 -6.35
CA ALA A 220 25.42 7.32 -6.59
C ALA A 220 25.40 8.60 -5.72
N LEU A 221 24.25 9.29 -5.64
CA LEU A 221 24.06 10.46 -4.79
C LEU A 221 24.18 10.09 -3.31
N LYS A 222 23.65 8.94 -2.89
CA LYS A 222 23.77 8.46 -1.51
C LYS A 222 25.24 8.27 -1.11
N LYS A 223 26.07 7.70 -2.00
CA LYS A 223 27.51 7.54 -1.77
C LYS A 223 28.25 8.88 -1.80
N HIS A 224 27.83 9.83 -2.64
CA HIS A 224 28.42 11.17 -2.69
C HIS A 224 28.19 11.96 -1.39
N TYR A 225 26.95 11.99 -0.89
CA TYR A 225 26.59 12.77 0.30
C TYR A 225 26.88 12.05 1.63
N ASP A 226 26.96 10.72 1.64
CA ASP A 226 27.30 9.92 2.81
C ASP A 226 28.37 8.87 2.45
N PRO A 227 29.61 9.29 2.15
CA PRO A 227 30.69 8.40 1.69
C PRO A 227 31.12 7.38 2.76
N GLY A 228 30.86 7.67 4.04
CA GLY A 228 31.10 6.75 5.14
C GLY A 228 29.95 5.78 5.41
N GLY A 229 28.84 5.87 4.67
CA GLY A 229 27.68 4.99 4.83
C GLY A 229 27.06 5.04 6.23
N ARG A 230 27.10 6.19 6.91
CA ARG A 230 26.58 6.34 8.28
C ARG A 230 25.06 6.12 8.34
N PHE A 231 24.34 6.63 7.34
CA PHE A 231 22.89 6.46 7.22
C PHE A 231 22.60 5.27 6.32
N GLN A 232 22.48 4.08 6.90
CA GLN A 232 22.22 2.85 6.14
C GLN A 232 21.18 1.97 6.82
N SER A 233 20.57 1.10 6.02
CA SER A 233 19.60 0.11 6.46
C SER A 233 19.84 -1.20 5.70
N GLU A 234 19.21 -2.27 6.18
CA GLU A 234 19.17 -3.53 5.47
C GLU A 234 18.53 -3.40 4.07
N TRP A 235 17.57 -2.48 3.91
CA TRP A 235 16.99 -2.13 2.62
C TRP A 235 18.05 -1.51 1.69
N TYR A 236 18.80 -0.52 2.17
CA TYR A 236 19.85 0.14 1.37
C TYR A 236 20.93 -0.85 0.94
N ARG A 237 21.48 -1.64 1.87
CA ARG A 237 22.53 -2.64 1.58
C ARG A 237 22.10 -3.67 0.54
N HIS A 238 20.85 -4.12 0.62
CA HIS A 238 20.29 -5.05 -0.36
C HIS A 238 20.34 -4.46 -1.78
N TYR A 239 19.89 -3.22 -1.93
CA TYR A 239 19.84 -2.56 -3.23
C TYR A 239 21.21 -2.09 -3.72
N GLU A 240 22.09 -1.63 -2.82
CA GLU A 240 23.49 -1.36 -3.15
C GLU A 240 24.17 -2.63 -3.72
N SER A 241 23.95 -3.78 -3.09
CA SER A 241 24.44 -5.07 -3.60
C SER A 241 23.80 -5.46 -4.94
N MET A 242 22.49 -5.27 -5.10
CA MET A 242 21.76 -5.59 -6.34
C MET A 242 22.26 -4.77 -7.55
N PHE A 243 22.75 -3.54 -7.31
CA PHE A 243 23.19 -2.59 -8.33
C PHE A 243 24.70 -2.30 -8.29
N ALA A 244 25.50 -3.19 -7.69
CA ALA A 244 26.92 -2.95 -7.45
C ALA A 244 27.73 -2.64 -8.73
N ASP A 245 27.32 -3.17 -9.88
CA ASP A 245 27.90 -2.94 -11.21
C ASP A 245 27.52 -1.59 -11.84
N ALA A 246 26.39 -1.00 -11.42
CA ALA A 246 25.90 0.29 -11.94
C ALA A 246 26.42 1.50 -11.15
N VAL A 247 27.13 1.28 -10.05
CA VAL A 247 27.69 2.34 -9.19
C VAL A 247 29.22 2.31 -9.30
N ASN A 248 29.75 2.53 -10.50
CA ASN A 248 31.19 2.65 -10.69
C ASN A 248 31.68 4.05 -10.31
N PRO A 249 32.73 4.19 -9.48
CA PRO A 249 33.20 5.49 -8.99
C PRO A 249 33.80 6.43 -10.06
N GLY A 250 33.88 5.98 -11.32
CA GLY A 250 34.38 6.78 -12.45
C GLY A 250 33.30 7.44 -13.31
N ASP A 251 32.02 7.09 -13.14
CA ASP A 251 30.95 7.74 -13.89
C ASP A 251 30.63 9.09 -13.27
N SER A 252 31.14 10.14 -13.89
CA SER A 252 30.81 11.52 -13.54
C SER A 252 29.28 11.67 -13.51
N LEU A 253 28.75 12.40 -12.51
CA LEU A 253 27.33 12.73 -12.37
C LEU A 253 26.69 13.36 -13.63
N ASN A 254 27.49 13.72 -14.63
CA ASN A 254 27.11 14.35 -15.88
C ASN A 254 26.76 13.37 -17.02
N THR A 255 27.00 12.06 -16.90
CA THR A 255 26.81 11.12 -18.02
C THR A 255 25.42 10.46 -18.06
N ILE A 256 24.57 10.67 -17.06
CA ILE A 256 23.18 10.15 -17.06
C ILE A 256 22.25 11.28 -17.54
N THR A 257 22.21 11.51 -18.85
CA THR A 257 21.30 12.46 -19.49
C THR A 257 19.89 11.87 -19.61
N THR A 258 18.94 12.44 -18.87
CA THR A 258 17.51 12.38 -19.21
C THR A 258 17.10 13.78 -19.65
N THR A 259 16.52 13.89 -20.85
CA THR A 259 15.92 15.12 -21.39
C THR A 259 14.75 15.56 -20.51
N CYS A 260 15.00 16.48 -19.58
CA CYS A 260 13.96 17.29 -18.95
C CYS A 260 13.97 18.68 -19.59
N GLU A 261 12.91 19.02 -20.32
CA GLU A 261 12.66 20.41 -20.69
C GLU A 261 12.37 21.24 -19.43
N PRO A 262 12.94 22.46 -19.30
CA PRO A 262 12.72 23.30 -18.13
C PRO A 262 11.30 23.88 -18.14
N GLY A 263 10.45 23.39 -17.24
CA GLY A 263 9.18 24.04 -16.90
C GLY A 263 9.45 25.42 -16.29
N SER A 264 8.76 26.44 -16.80
CA SER A 264 8.85 27.83 -16.38
C SER A 264 8.59 28.00 -14.88
N GLY A 265 9.63 28.33 -14.10
CA GLY A 265 9.52 28.65 -12.68
C GLY A 265 8.75 29.95 -12.44
N ARG A 266 7.80 29.94 -11.51
CA ARG A 266 7.24 31.17 -10.90
C ARG A 266 8.08 31.58 -9.69
N PRO A 267 8.20 32.88 -9.36
CA PRO A 267 8.97 33.33 -8.21
C PRO A 267 8.25 32.94 -6.90
N VAL A 268 9.03 32.52 -5.90
CA VAL A 268 8.57 32.26 -4.54
C VAL A 268 8.46 33.59 -3.79
N ASP A 269 7.26 33.99 -3.38
CA ASP A 269 7.03 35.17 -2.53
C ASP A 269 7.29 34.81 -1.06
N GLY A 270 8.08 35.65 -0.37
CA GLY A 270 8.74 35.37 0.91
C GLY A 270 7.85 35.51 2.15
N ARG A 271 6.61 34.99 2.13
CA ARG A 271 5.75 34.96 3.32
C ARG A 271 5.61 33.54 3.85
N GLY A 272 6.34 33.26 4.93
CA GLY A 272 6.20 32.00 5.67
C GLY A 272 4.78 31.81 6.20
N PRO A 273 4.26 30.57 6.24
CA PRO A 273 2.92 30.30 6.73
C PRO A 273 2.85 30.60 8.23
N THR A 274 1.93 31.48 8.62
CA THR A 274 1.53 31.65 10.01
C THR A 274 0.77 30.41 10.45
N TYR A 275 1.39 29.58 11.29
CA TYR A 275 0.71 28.47 11.95
C TYR A 275 -0.24 29.02 13.03
N ARG A 276 -1.54 28.94 12.77
CA ARG A 276 -2.56 29.00 13.83
C ARG A 276 -2.55 27.66 14.56
N THR A 277 -2.50 27.70 15.87
CA THR A 277 -2.78 26.57 16.76
C THR A 277 -4.18 26.00 16.42
N PRO A 278 -4.33 24.68 16.20
CA PRO A 278 -5.63 24.12 15.90
C PRO A 278 -6.48 24.06 17.18
N THR A 279 -7.47 24.94 17.27
CA THR A 279 -8.76 24.58 17.88
C THR A 279 -9.27 23.32 17.20
N THR A 280 -9.72 22.34 17.99
CA THR A 280 -10.39 21.07 17.60
C THR A 280 -10.76 20.96 16.12
N ALA A 281 -10.15 20.01 15.42
CA ALA A 281 -10.30 19.83 13.97
C ALA A 281 -11.72 19.35 13.59
N PRO A 282 -12.23 19.70 12.39
CA PRO A 282 -13.62 19.47 12.00
C PRO A 282 -14.00 18.00 11.82
N CYS A 283 -15.30 17.72 11.90
CA CYS A 283 -15.88 16.39 11.66
C CYS A 283 -15.96 16.04 10.16
N ALA A 284 -16.01 14.76 9.84
CA ALA A 284 -16.33 14.25 8.51
C ALA A 284 -17.46 13.23 8.56
N ARG A 285 -18.34 13.23 7.55
CA ARG A 285 -19.40 12.25 7.37
C ARG A 285 -18.97 11.17 6.40
N ARG A 286 -19.12 9.91 6.78
CA ARG A 286 -18.81 8.76 5.91
C ARG A 286 -19.98 8.45 4.98
N HIS A 287 -19.67 8.15 3.73
CA HIS A 287 -20.56 7.67 2.69
C HIS A 287 -20.03 6.35 2.11
N ARG A 288 -20.92 5.41 1.79
CA ARG A 288 -20.55 4.06 1.37
C ARG A 288 -21.24 3.62 0.09
#